data_AF-A0A7S3WAQ8-F1
#
_entry.id   AF-A0A7S3WAQ8-F1
#
_cell.length_a   1.000
_cell.length_b   1.000
_cell.length_c   1.000
_cell.angle_alpha   90.00
_cell.angle_beta   90.00
_cell.angle_gamma   90.00
#
_symmetry.space_group_name_H-M   'P 1'
#
loop_
_entity.id
_entity.type
_entity.pdbx_description
1 polymer ?
#
loop_
_entity_poly.entity_id
_entity_poly.type
_entity_poly.pdbx_seq_one_letter_code
_entity_poly.pdbx_strand_id
1 'polypeptide(L)'
;DEPDNYRKILTNRASEPYLKAMATALQRVSEYKAYAKSFADKARATQARAESFAPHATSMEAQGDMMGATTARHEIQQLLQQSKALQGDAEKYWKIAQDAQTSVKQWQDASYAAAAYMTQEYDLGR
;
A
#
# COMPACT_ATOMS: atom_id res chain seq x y z
N ASP A 1 9.58 -29.81 -39.00
CA ASP A 1 8.46 -30.17 -38.12
C ASP A 1 8.45 -29.32 -36.87
N GLU A 2 7.45 -28.46 -36.75
CA GLU A 2 7.12 -27.82 -35.47
C GLU A 2 6.37 -28.84 -34.59
N PRO A 3 6.66 -28.91 -33.28
CA PRO A 3 5.91 -29.74 -32.35
C PRO A 3 4.44 -29.28 -32.25
N ASP A 4 3.50 -30.19 -31.99
CA ASP A 4 2.06 -29.88 -31.84
C ASP A 4 1.74 -28.76 -30.82
N ASN A 5 2.64 -28.52 -29.87
CA ASN A 5 2.51 -27.51 -28.82
C ASN A 5 3.19 -26.17 -29.14
N TYR A 6 3.77 -26.00 -30.33
CA TYR A 6 4.61 -24.86 -30.68
C TYR A 6 3.87 -23.52 -30.53
N ARG A 7 2.60 -23.47 -30.93
CA ARG A 7 1.72 -22.31 -30.71
C ARG A 7 1.63 -21.91 -29.23
N LYS A 8 1.40 -22.87 -28.34
CA LYS A 8 1.34 -22.63 -26.88
C LYS A 8 2.67 -22.14 -26.32
N ILE A 9 3.79 -22.62 -26.86
CA ILE A 9 5.13 -22.21 -26.45
C ILE A 9 5.39 -20.74 -26.85
N LEU A 10 5.01 -20.34 -28.07
CA LEU A 10 5.15 -18.97 -28.56
C LEU A 10 4.30 -17.98 -27.76
N THR A 11 3.04 -18.30 -27.50
CA THR A 11 2.14 -17.45 -26.71
C THR A 11 2.65 -17.29 -25.28
N ASN A 12 3.11 -18.37 -24.65
CA ASN A 12 3.67 -18.31 -23.29
C ASN A 12 4.93 -17.45 -23.24
N ARG A 13 5.82 -17.57 -24.24
CA ARG A 13 7.05 -16.79 -24.32
C ARG A 13 6.79 -15.30 -24.52
N ALA A 14 5.76 -14.95 -25.30
CA ALA A 14 5.35 -13.55 -25.50
C ALA A 14 4.71 -12.94 -24.24
N SER A 15 3.96 -13.72 -23.46
CA SER A 15 3.33 -13.26 -22.22
C SER A 15 4.28 -13.26 -21.01
N GLU A 16 5.37 -14.05 -21.03
CA GLU A 16 6.33 -14.21 -19.94
C GLU A 16 6.87 -12.90 -19.32
N PRO A 17 7.34 -11.89 -20.10
CA PRO A 17 7.86 -10.65 -19.50
C PRO A 17 6.78 -9.89 -18.72
N TYR A 18 5.54 -9.88 -19.21
CA TYR A 18 4.42 -9.23 -18.55
C TYR A 18 4.02 -9.95 -17.27
N LEU A 19 4.02 -11.29 -17.27
CA LEU A 19 3.75 -12.09 -16.08
C LEU A 19 4.81 -11.87 -14.99
N LYS A 20 6.09 -11.78 -15.36
CA LYS A 20 7.19 -11.46 -14.41
C LYS A 20 7.05 -10.05 -13.82
N ALA A 21 6.73 -9.06 -14.65
CA ALA A 21 6.48 -7.70 -14.20
C ALA A 21 5.27 -7.63 -13.25
N MET A 22 4.19 -8.35 -13.57
CA MET A 22 2.99 -8.43 -12.76
C MET A 22 3.26 -9.07 -11.38
N ALA A 23 4.01 -10.16 -11.31
CA ALA A 23 4.38 -10.81 -10.05
C ALA A 23 5.19 -9.86 -9.14
N THR A 24 6.16 -9.15 -9.72
CA THR A 24 6.96 -8.16 -8.98
C THR A 24 6.10 -7.00 -8.47
N ALA A 25 5.18 -6.49 -9.30
CA ALA A 25 4.28 -5.41 -8.93
C ALA A 25 3.28 -5.85 -7.84
N LEU A 26 2.75 -7.08 -7.89
CA LEU A 26 1.91 -7.66 -6.85
C LEU A 26 2.62 -7.75 -5.49
N GLN A 27 3.89 -8.18 -5.50
CA GLN A 27 4.70 -8.21 -4.28
C GLN A 27 4.83 -6.79 -3.69
N ARG A 28 5.16 -5.79 -4.51
CA ARG A 28 5.26 -4.39 -4.06
C ARG A 28 3.94 -3.85 -3.52
N VAL A 29 2.81 -4.17 -4.15
CA VAL A 29 1.47 -3.79 -3.64
C VAL A 29 1.26 -4.33 -2.23
N SER A 30 1.61 -5.59 -1.98
CA SER A 30 1.51 -6.19 -0.65
C SER A 30 2.40 -5.47 0.38
N GLU A 31 3.64 -5.16 0.00
CA GLU A 31 4.60 -4.42 0.85
C GLU A 31 4.06 -3.02 1.19
N TYR A 32 3.57 -2.26 0.21
CA TYR A 32 3.00 -0.93 0.44
C TYR A 32 1.73 -0.97 1.31
N LYS A 33 0.86 -1.98 1.12
CA LYS A 33 -0.31 -2.18 2.01
C LYS A 33 0.13 -2.49 3.44
N ALA A 34 1.18 -3.30 3.62
CA ALA A 34 1.73 -3.59 4.94
C ALA A 34 2.31 -2.33 5.62
N TYR A 35 3.03 -1.48 4.87
CA TYR A 35 3.50 -0.19 5.38
C TYR A 35 2.35 0.73 5.77
N ALA A 36 1.37 0.91 4.88
CA ALA A 36 0.19 1.73 5.17
C ALA A 36 -0.52 1.29 6.45
N LYS A 37 -0.71 -0.03 6.61
CA LYS A 37 -1.29 -0.62 7.82
C LYS A 37 -0.44 -0.35 9.07
N SER A 38 0.88 -0.56 8.99
CA SER A 38 1.80 -0.31 10.10
C SER A 38 1.76 1.16 10.57
N PHE A 39 1.74 2.11 9.64
CA PHE A 39 1.62 3.53 9.97
C PHE A 39 0.25 3.86 10.57
N ALA A 40 -0.85 3.31 10.03
CA ALA A 40 -2.19 3.51 10.56
C ALA A 40 -2.33 2.94 12.00
N ASP A 41 -1.79 1.76 12.26
CA ASP A 41 -1.82 1.14 13.59
C ASP A 41 -1.00 1.96 14.60
N LYS A 42 0.17 2.49 14.19
CA LYS A 42 0.96 3.42 15.01
C LYS A 42 0.21 4.72 15.30
N ALA A 43 -0.45 5.31 14.31
CA ALA A 43 -1.24 6.52 14.49
C ALA A 43 -2.34 6.34 15.54
N ARG A 44 -3.09 5.23 15.46
CA ARG A 44 -4.12 4.89 16.46
C ARG A 44 -3.53 4.71 17.85
N ALA A 45 -2.40 4.01 17.96
CA ALA A 45 -1.73 3.83 19.25
C ALA A 45 -1.27 5.17 19.85
N THR A 46 -0.71 6.07 19.05
CA THR A 46 -0.31 7.41 19.49
C THR A 46 -1.51 8.26 19.91
N GLN A 47 -2.61 8.19 19.15
CA GLN A 47 -3.86 8.86 19.53
C GLN A 47 -4.42 8.33 20.84
N ALA A 48 -4.47 7.00 21.03
CA ALA A 48 -4.94 6.39 22.27
C ALA A 48 -4.08 6.80 23.48
N ARG A 49 -2.76 6.95 23.29
CA ARG A 49 -1.88 7.51 24.32
C ARG A 49 -2.29 8.95 24.65
N ALA A 50 -2.48 9.80 23.65
CA ALA A 50 -2.93 11.19 23.87
C ALA A 50 -4.24 11.25 24.66
N GLU A 51 -5.22 10.41 24.31
CA GLU A 51 -6.50 10.29 25.01
C GLU A 51 -6.33 9.83 26.46
N SER A 52 -5.39 8.94 26.75
CA SER A 52 -5.10 8.48 28.12
C SER A 52 -4.50 9.56 29.03
N PHE A 53 -3.83 10.58 28.47
CA PHE A 53 -3.28 11.70 29.23
C PHE A 53 -4.32 12.77 29.57
N ALA A 54 -5.43 12.84 28.83
CA ALA A 54 -6.44 13.88 29.01
C ALA A 54 -7.04 13.91 30.43
N PRO A 55 -7.45 12.77 31.04
CA PRO A 55 -7.93 12.75 32.43
C PRO A 55 -6.86 13.20 33.44
N HIS A 56 -5.59 12.88 33.17
CA HIS A 56 -4.47 13.28 34.03
C HIS A 56 -4.29 14.79 34.03
N ALA A 57 -4.32 15.42 32.85
CA ALA A 57 -4.25 16.87 32.72
C ALA A 57 -5.41 17.58 33.43
N THR A 58 -6.64 17.06 33.29
CA THR A 58 -7.81 17.58 33.99
C THR A 58 -7.69 17.43 35.51
N SER A 59 -7.16 16.31 35.99
CA SER A 59 -6.93 16.08 37.43
C SER A 59 -5.90 17.06 38.00
N MET A 60 -4.81 17.33 37.29
CA MET A 60 -3.78 18.29 37.72
C MET A 60 -4.37 19.70 37.84
N GLU A 61 -5.18 20.11 36.86
CA GLU A 61 -5.87 21.40 36.85
C GLU A 61 -6.84 21.52 38.03
N ALA A 62 -7.61 20.47 38.31
CA ALA A 62 -8.53 20.41 39.46
C ALA A 62 -7.81 20.46 40.83
N GLN A 63 -6.57 19.97 40.90
CA GLN A 63 -5.72 20.02 42.10
C GLN A 63 -4.97 21.35 42.26
N GLY A 64 -5.09 22.27 41.29
CA GLY A 64 -4.39 23.55 41.28
C GLY A 64 -2.97 23.51 40.71
N ASP A 65 -2.52 22.36 40.19
CA ASP A 65 -1.25 22.24 39.46
C ASP A 65 -1.40 22.66 38.00
N MET A 66 -1.51 23.97 37.79
CA MET A 66 -1.66 24.56 36.46
C MET A 66 -0.45 24.33 35.56
N MET A 67 0.76 24.24 36.14
CA MET A 67 2.00 23.98 35.40
C MET A 67 2.03 22.54 34.88
N GLY A 68 1.76 21.55 35.73
CA GLY A 68 1.65 20.14 35.34
C GLY A 68 0.55 19.92 34.31
N ALA A 69 -0.63 20.51 34.52
CA ALA A 69 -1.73 20.45 33.56
C ALA A 69 -1.36 21.02 32.19
N THR A 70 -0.64 22.13 32.15
CA THR A 70 -0.18 22.76 30.89
C THR A 70 0.83 21.88 30.17
N THR A 71 1.81 21.34 30.88
CA THR A 71 2.78 20.38 30.32
C THR A 71 2.08 19.15 29.73
N ALA A 72 1.15 18.56 30.48
CA ALA A 72 0.39 17.40 30.01
C ALA A 72 -0.44 17.72 28.76
N ARG A 73 -1.09 18.89 28.71
CA ARG A 73 -1.82 19.36 27.51
C ARG A 73 -0.89 19.56 26.31
N HIS A 74 0.32 20.06 26.53
CA HIS A 74 1.30 20.20 25.46
C HIS A 74 1.74 18.84 24.91
N GLU A 75 1.99 17.86 25.78
CA GLU A 75 2.34 16.50 25.38
C GLU A 75 1.21 15.82 24.60
N ILE A 76 -0.06 16.00 25.03
CA ILE A 76 -1.25 15.57 24.27
C ILE A 76 -1.23 16.16 22.86
N GLN A 77 -0.99 17.47 22.74
CA GLN A 77 -0.92 18.13 21.42
C GLN A 77 0.19 17.56 20.54
N GLN A 78 1.38 17.31 21.10
CA GLN A 78 2.49 16.71 20.36
C GLN A 78 2.15 15.30 19.87
N LEU A 79 1.53 14.47 20.72
CA LEU A 79 1.07 13.12 20.34
C LEU A 79 0.02 13.18 19.22
N LEU A 80 -0.93 14.11 19.30
CA LEU A 80 -1.94 14.29 18.24
C LEU A 80 -1.32 14.74 16.91
N GLN A 81 -0.33 15.64 16.95
CA GLN A 81 0.41 16.04 15.74
C GLN A 81 1.20 14.87 15.15
N GLN A 82 1.86 14.07 16.00
CA GLN A 82 2.57 12.86 15.56
C GLN A 82 1.61 11.83 14.95
N SER A 83 0.45 11.61 15.57
CA SER A 83 -0.59 10.72 15.03
C SER A 83 -1.04 11.17 13.64
N LYS A 84 -1.27 12.48 13.45
CA LYS A 84 -1.64 13.04 12.14
C LYS A 84 -0.55 12.84 11.08
N ALA A 85 0.73 13.01 11.44
CA ALA A 85 1.83 12.73 10.52
C ALA A 85 1.86 11.26 10.09
N LEU A 86 1.68 10.34 11.05
CA LEU A 86 1.60 8.90 10.79
C LEU A 86 0.39 8.53 9.91
N GLN A 87 -0.75 9.21 10.08
CA GLN A 87 -1.91 9.05 9.18
C GLN A 87 -1.57 9.50 7.75
N GLY A 88 -0.89 10.64 7.59
CA GLY A 88 -0.43 11.11 6.29
C GLY A 88 0.51 10.12 5.59
N ASP A 89 1.44 9.51 6.34
CA ASP A 89 2.31 8.45 5.81
C ASP A 89 1.50 7.20 5.40
N ALA A 90 0.52 6.81 6.21
CA ALA A 90 -0.36 5.69 5.89
C ALA A 90 -1.14 5.94 4.58
N GLU A 91 -1.72 7.12 4.41
CA GLU A 91 -2.43 7.53 3.19
C GLU A 91 -1.52 7.53 1.96
N LYS A 92 -0.29 8.03 2.11
CA LYS A 92 0.72 8.03 1.03
C LYS A 92 1.02 6.61 0.56
N TYR A 93 1.32 5.69 1.47
CA TYR A 93 1.59 4.29 1.11
C TYR A 93 0.35 3.58 0.57
N TRP A 94 -0.83 3.92 1.07
CA TRP A 94 -2.09 3.41 0.54
C TRP A 94 -2.31 3.84 -0.91
N LYS A 95 -2.02 5.11 -1.24
CA LYS A 95 -2.09 5.62 -2.61
C LYS A 95 -1.07 4.92 -3.53
N ILE A 96 0.17 4.78 -3.10
CA ILE A 96 1.20 4.05 -3.86
C ILE A 96 0.74 2.60 -4.13
N ALA A 97 0.13 1.94 -3.13
CA ALA A 97 -0.41 0.61 -3.32
C ALA A 97 -1.56 0.55 -4.35
N GLN A 98 -2.44 1.56 -4.38
CA GLN A 98 -3.52 1.64 -5.38
C GLN A 98 -2.98 1.88 -6.79
N ASP A 99 -2.00 2.79 -6.92
CA ASP A 99 -1.37 3.09 -8.21
C ASP A 99 -0.66 1.85 -8.75
N ALA A 100 0.11 1.14 -7.90
CA ALA A 100 0.76 -0.11 -8.28
C ALA A 100 -0.25 -1.22 -8.63
N GLN A 101 -1.38 -1.29 -7.92
CA GLN A 101 -2.46 -2.24 -8.25
C GLN A 101 -3.12 -1.91 -9.60
N THR A 102 -3.22 -0.64 -9.96
CA THR A 102 -3.70 -0.21 -11.28
C THR A 102 -2.72 -0.63 -12.38
N SER A 103 -1.42 -0.47 -12.16
CA SER A 103 -0.39 -0.95 -13.09
C SER A 103 -0.42 -2.47 -13.27
N VAL A 104 -0.63 -3.25 -12.20
CA VAL A 104 -0.82 -4.71 -12.28
C VAL A 104 -1.92 -5.07 -13.26
N LYS A 105 -3.06 -4.36 -13.23
CA LYS A 105 -4.16 -4.60 -14.17
C LYS A 105 -3.76 -4.31 -15.62
N GLN A 106 -3.02 -3.22 -15.87
CA GLN A 106 -2.53 -2.89 -17.21
C GLN A 106 -1.58 -3.96 -17.75
N TRP A 107 -0.70 -4.50 -16.90
CA TRP A 107 0.20 -5.60 -17.28
C TRP A 107 -0.57 -6.90 -17.57
N GLN A 108 -1.64 -7.16 -16.83
CA GLN A 108 -2.55 -8.29 -17.08
C GLN A 108 -3.21 -8.15 -18.45
N ASP A 109 -3.80 -6.99 -18.76
CA ASP A 109 -4.45 -6.71 -20.04
C ASP A 109 -3.45 -6.80 -21.21
N ALA A 110 -2.25 -6.24 -21.03
CA ALA A 110 -1.17 -6.32 -22.03
C ALA A 110 -0.69 -7.76 -22.25
N SER A 111 -0.62 -8.58 -21.19
CA SER A 111 -0.26 -9.99 -21.29
C SER A 111 -1.29 -10.78 -22.11
N TYR A 112 -2.58 -10.52 -21.90
CA TYR A 112 -3.67 -11.10 -22.68
C TYR A 112 -3.64 -10.65 -24.14
N ALA A 113 -3.42 -9.36 -24.39
CA ALA A 113 -3.31 -8.81 -25.74
C ALA A 113 -2.12 -9.40 -26.51
N ALA A 114 -0.96 -9.53 -25.86
CA ALA A 114 0.24 -10.15 -26.46
C ALA A 114 0.02 -11.65 -26.77
N ALA A 115 -0.65 -12.38 -25.88
CA ALA A 115 -1.02 -13.78 -26.12
C ALA A 115 -1.96 -13.91 -27.32
N ALA A 116 -2.97 -13.05 -27.40
CA ALA A 116 -3.95 -13.05 -28.49
C ALA A 116 -3.33 -12.67 -29.84
N TYR A 117 -2.42 -11.69 -29.87
CA TYR A 117 -1.71 -11.27 -31.08
C TYR A 117 -0.84 -12.40 -31.65
N MET A 118 -0.01 -13.05 -30.81
CA MET A 118 0.80 -14.20 -31.25
C MET A 118 -0.04 -15.38 -31.73
N THR A 119 -1.19 -15.57 -31.10
CA THR A 119 -2.18 -16.60 -31.47
C THR A 119 -2.74 -16.35 -32.87
N GLN A 120 -2.99 -15.10 -33.22
CA GLN A 120 -3.53 -14.66 -34.52
C GLN A 120 -2.46 -14.64 -35.62
N GLU A 121 -1.24 -14.19 -35.32
CA GLU A 121 -0.11 -14.18 -36.26
C GLU A 121 0.30 -15.60 -36.67
N TYR A 122 0.29 -16.55 -35.73
CA TYR A 122 0.52 -17.97 -36.04
C TYR A 122 -0.56 -18.58 -36.95
N ASP A 123 -1.82 -18.17 -36.80
CA ASP A 123 -2.93 -18.67 -37.63
C ASP A 123 -2.93 -18.04 -39.04
N LEU A 124 -2.46 -16.79 -39.19
CA LEU A 124 -2.38 -16.08 -40.47
C LEU A 124 -1.10 -16.40 -41.27
N GLY A 125 -0.03 -16.83 -40.60
CA GLY A 125 1.25 -17.20 -41.22
C GLY A 125 1.32 -18.64 -41.74
N ARG A 126 0.19 -19.34 -41.77
CA ARG A 126 0.01 -20.72 -42.24
C ARG A 126 -0.80 -20.75 -43.54
#